data_AF-A0A3A4K4L3-F1
#
_entry.id   AF-A0A3A4K4L3-F1
#
_cell.length_a   1.000
_cell.length_b   1.000
_cell.length_c   1.000
_cell.angle_alpha   90.00
_cell.angle_beta   90.00
_cell.angle_gamma   90.00
#
_symmetry.space_group_name_H-M   'P 1'
#
loop_
_entity.id
_entity.type
_entity.pdbx_description
1 polymer ?
#
loop_
_entity_poly.entity_id
_entity_poly.type
_entity_poly.pdbx_seq_one_letter_code
_entity_poly.pdbx_strand_id
1 'polypeptide(L)'
;MSDQVVRLAAAGETVGAQSNPIEDLYQLDCVPVEIHYLVDFVRTQADLLNGVRDEFENTRRRLVKKWRGEAGDQFAVDSGRLLTTYIVRQINIREAAAAGRQIADGVDNVATTAAEFSLSTAVDVDPSSVLVLAHRDEAPEEAKQAVRQAIVAIHQMVEIKQQEITALGSALKGNGPVLEA
;
A
#
# COMPACT_ATOMS: atom_id res chain seq x y z
N MET A 1 20.33 2.81 2.47
CA MET A 1 20.14 4.03 3.28
C MET A 1 21.23 5.02 2.88
N SER A 2 20.90 6.30 2.62
CA SER A 2 21.87 7.28 2.11
C SER A 2 22.82 7.78 3.19
N ASP A 3 24.09 8.01 2.85
CA ASP A 3 25.12 8.48 3.78
C ASP A 3 24.75 9.81 4.48
N GLN A 4 24.03 10.69 3.79
CA GLN A 4 23.57 11.98 4.33
C GLN A 4 22.52 11.79 5.45
N VAL A 5 21.60 10.83 5.30
CA VAL A 5 20.57 10.55 6.33
C VAL A 5 21.23 9.96 7.57
N VAL A 6 22.22 9.07 7.40
CA VAL A 6 23.03 8.52 8.49
C VAL A 6 23.81 9.63 9.20
N ARG A 7 24.40 10.55 8.45
CA ARG A 7 25.14 11.68 9.01
C ARG A 7 24.22 12.63 9.77
N LEU A 8 23.05 12.94 9.22
CA LEU A 8 22.04 13.76 9.90
C LEU A 8 21.61 13.12 11.22
N ALA A 9 21.35 11.80 11.24
CA ALA A 9 21.01 11.09 12.47
C ALA A 9 22.13 11.20 13.53
N ALA A 10 23.38 10.94 13.15
CA ALA A 10 24.52 11.05 14.06
C ALA A 10 24.76 12.49 14.57
N ALA A 11 24.57 13.50 13.71
CA ALA A 11 24.62 14.90 14.10
C ALA A 11 23.49 15.25 15.07
N GLY A 12 22.29 14.70 14.82
CA GLY A 12 21.11 14.79 15.68
C GLY A 12 21.38 14.29 17.10
N GLU A 13 21.96 13.10 17.22
CA GLU A 13 22.37 12.54 18.53
C GLU A 13 23.33 13.47 19.27
N THR A 14 24.28 14.05 18.55
CA THR A 14 25.28 14.98 19.13
C THR A 14 24.62 16.24 19.70
N VAL A 15 23.54 16.73 19.07
CA VAL A 15 22.84 17.97 19.50
C VAL A 15 21.64 17.71 20.41
N GLY A 16 21.40 16.46 20.81
CA GLY A 16 20.27 16.05 21.63
C GLY A 16 18.93 16.23 20.93
N ALA A 17 18.85 15.90 19.64
CA ALA A 17 17.58 15.88 18.91
C ALA A 17 16.60 14.86 19.54
N GLN A 18 15.30 15.16 19.49
CA GLN A 18 14.27 14.38 20.18
C GLN A 18 13.86 13.10 19.46
N SER A 19 14.15 12.98 18.17
CA SER A 19 13.85 11.79 17.37
C SER A 19 15.04 11.40 16.48
N ASN A 20 15.00 10.18 15.95
CA ASN A 20 15.96 9.67 14.99
C ASN A 20 15.26 9.51 13.63
N PRO A 21 15.68 10.26 12.58
CA PRO A 21 15.03 10.21 11.28
C PRO A 21 15.09 8.83 10.62
N ILE A 22 16.06 7.99 10.97
CA ILE A 22 16.15 6.61 10.49
C ILE A 22 15.05 5.74 11.13
N GLU A 23 14.89 5.85 12.45
CA GLU A 23 13.87 5.09 13.19
C GLU A 23 12.47 5.53 12.76
N ASP A 24 12.25 6.83 12.54
CA ASP A 24 10.99 7.36 12.03
C ASP A 24 10.66 6.78 10.64
N LEU A 25 11.64 6.73 9.72
CA LEU A 25 11.44 6.14 8.39
C LEU A 25 11.14 4.63 8.43
N TYR A 26 11.72 3.88 9.37
CA TYR A 26 11.40 2.45 9.52
C TYR A 26 9.94 2.21 9.92
N GLN A 27 9.26 3.19 10.53
CA GLN A 27 7.83 3.07 10.84
C GLN A 27 6.96 3.09 9.57
N LEU A 28 7.52 3.50 8.42
CA LEU A 28 6.86 3.52 7.11
C LEU A 28 7.31 2.36 6.21
N ASP A 29 8.08 1.39 6.72
CA ASP A 29 8.49 0.22 5.95
C ASP A 29 7.33 -0.80 5.88
N CYS A 30 6.41 -0.56 4.96
CA CYS A 30 5.27 -1.42 4.70
C CYS A 30 5.47 -2.14 3.38
N VAL A 31 6.07 -3.34 3.45
CA VAL A 31 6.52 -4.18 2.33
C VAL A 31 5.51 -4.24 1.16
N PRO A 32 5.65 -3.36 0.14
CA PRO A 32 4.57 -3.14 -0.84
C PRO A 32 4.62 -4.17 -1.98
N VAL A 33 5.79 -4.77 -2.23
CA VAL A 33 6.03 -5.78 -3.27
C VAL A 33 5.16 -7.02 -3.06
N GLU A 34 5.02 -7.48 -1.82
CA GLU A 34 4.21 -8.65 -1.44
C GLU A 34 2.72 -8.37 -1.68
N ILE A 35 2.26 -7.15 -1.39
CA ILE A 35 0.88 -6.74 -1.64
C ILE A 35 0.61 -6.70 -3.15
N HIS A 36 1.53 -6.13 -3.95
CA HIS A 36 1.43 -6.16 -5.41
C HIS A 36 1.37 -7.59 -5.96
N TYR A 37 2.24 -8.48 -5.48
CA TYR A 37 2.24 -9.88 -5.88
C TYR A 37 0.91 -10.57 -5.56
N LEU A 38 0.38 -10.38 -4.35
CA LEU A 38 -0.91 -10.95 -3.95
C LEU A 38 -2.06 -10.45 -4.83
N VAL A 39 -2.08 -9.15 -5.13
CA VAL A 39 -3.08 -8.54 -6.01
C VAL A 39 -3.01 -9.10 -7.42
N ASP A 40 -1.81 -9.24 -7.98
CA ASP A 40 -1.62 -9.81 -9.32
C ASP A 40 -1.97 -11.30 -9.38
N PHE A 41 -1.66 -12.05 -8.32
CA PHE A 41 -2.10 -13.43 -8.17
C PHE A 41 -3.63 -13.53 -8.16
N VAL A 42 -4.31 -12.71 -7.35
CA VAL A 42 -5.78 -12.69 -7.27
C VAL A 42 -6.41 -12.32 -8.61
N ARG A 43 -5.85 -11.35 -9.34
CA ARG A 43 -6.31 -11.00 -10.70
C ARG A 43 -6.19 -12.18 -11.67
N THR A 44 -5.07 -12.90 -11.62
CA THR A 44 -4.86 -14.11 -12.44
C THR A 44 -5.89 -15.20 -12.13
N GLN A 45 -6.23 -15.40 -10.85
CA GLN A 45 -7.30 -16.31 -10.45
C GLN A 45 -8.68 -15.85 -10.95
N ALA A 46 -8.95 -14.54 -10.97
CA ALA A 46 -10.17 -13.98 -11.53
C ALA A 46 -10.30 -14.28 -13.03
N ASP A 47 -9.19 -14.25 -13.78
CA ASP A 47 -9.18 -14.58 -15.21
C ASP A 47 -9.43 -16.06 -15.47
N LEU A 48 -8.87 -16.94 -14.63
CA LEU A 48 -9.18 -18.38 -14.68
C LEU A 48 -10.67 -18.65 -14.42
N LEU A 49 -11.27 -17.96 -13.43
CA LEU A 49 -12.70 -18.07 -13.15
C LEU A 49 -13.57 -17.60 -14.33
N ASN A 50 -13.11 -16.61 -15.11
CA ASN A 50 -13.80 -16.17 -16.33
C ASN A 50 -13.86 -17.28 -17.36
N GLY A 51 -12.73 -17.96 -17.60
CA GLY A 51 -12.66 -19.09 -18.52
C GLY A 51 -13.63 -20.20 -18.14
N VAL A 52 -13.65 -20.58 -16.85
CA VAL A 52 -14.56 -21.61 -16.32
C VAL A 52 -16.03 -21.19 -16.43
N ARG A 53 -16.35 -19.92 -16.13
CA ARG A 53 -17.70 -19.37 -16.26
C ARG A 53 -18.18 -19.42 -17.71
N ASP A 54 -17.34 -19.01 -18.66
CA ASP A 54 -17.70 -18.97 -20.07
C ASP A 54 -17.94 -20.38 -20.62
N GLU A 55 -17.11 -21.35 -20.24
CA GLU A 55 -17.30 -22.75 -20.59
C GLU A 55 -18.59 -23.32 -19.99
N PHE A 56 -18.86 -23.01 -18.71
CA PHE A 56 -20.09 -23.39 -18.03
C PHE A 56 -21.31 -22.81 -18.72
N GLU A 57 -21.31 -21.50 -19.02
CA GLU A 57 -22.43 -20.83 -19.67
C GLU A 57 -22.68 -21.41 -21.07
N ASN A 58 -21.64 -21.60 -21.87
CA ASN A 58 -21.75 -22.19 -23.20
C ASN A 58 -22.33 -23.61 -23.14
N THR A 59 -21.91 -24.41 -22.17
CA THR A 59 -22.44 -25.77 -21.97
C THR A 59 -23.88 -25.75 -21.50
N ARG A 60 -24.22 -24.88 -20.53
CA ARG A 60 -25.59 -24.66 -20.05
C ARG A 60 -26.53 -24.28 -21.19
N ARG A 61 -26.16 -23.28 -22.01
CA ARG A 61 -26.97 -22.84 -23.16
C ARG A 61 -27.23 -23.98 -24.15
N ARG A 62 -26.26 -24.88 -24.37
CA ARG A 62 -26.43 -26.05 -25.24
C ARG A 62 -27.39 -27.07 -24.65
N LEU A 63 -27.30 -27.36 -23.35
CA LEU A 63 -28.13 -28.33 -22.65
C LEU A 63 -29.59 -27.86 -22.53
N VAL A 64 -29.82 -26.62 -22.09
CA VAL A 64 -31.16 -26.02 -21.93
C VAL A 64 -31.93 -25.99 -23.27
N LYS A 65 -31.24 -25.83 -24.40
CA LYS A 65 -31.89 -25.87 -25.73
C LYS A 65 -32.42 -27.24 -26.11
N LYS A 66 -31.78 -28.32 -25.65
CA LYS A 66 -32.05 -29.71 -26.07
C LYS A 66 -32.86 -30.49 -25.05
N TRP A 67 -32.78 -30.13 -23.78
CA TRP A 67 -33.45 -30.83 -22.69
C TRP A 67 -34.79 -30.16 -22.36
N ARG A 68 -35.90 -30.89 -22.55
CA ARG A 68 -37.27 -30.43 -22.30
C ARG A 68 -37.91 -31.23 -21.16
N GLY A 69 -38.99 -30.67 -20.60
CA GLY A 69 -39.74 -31.24 -19.49
C GLY A 69 -39.28 -30.69 -18.14
N GLU A 70 -39.98 -31.07 -17.07
CA GLU A 70 -39.80 -30.56 -15.70
C GLU A 70 -38.34 -30.62 -15.22
N ALA A 71 -37.64 -31.72 -15.49
CA ALA A 71 -36.21 -31.85 -15.14
C ALA A 71 -35.32 -30.86 -15.90
N GLY A 72 -35.63 -30.56 -17.17
CA GLY A 72 -34.91 -29.58 -17.98
C GLY A 72 -35.17 -28.14 -17.50
N ASP A 73 -36.40 -27.85 -17.10
CA ASP A 73 -36.78 -26.55 -16.54
C ASP A 73 -36.09 -26.31 -15.18
N GLN A 74 -36.09 -27.33 -14.30
CA GLN A 74 -35.38 -27.26 -13.02
C GLN A 74 -33.87 -27.10 -13.21
N PHE A 75 -33.27 -27.85 -14.15
CA PHE A 75 -31.87 -27.67 -14.52
C PHE A 75 -31.59 -26.24 -14.99
N ALA A 76 -32.46 -25.65 -15.81
CA ALA A 76 -32.28 -24.28 -16.30
C ALA A 76 -32.28 -23.24 -15.16
N VAL A 77 -33.14 -23.42 -14.16
CA VAL A 77 -33.19 -22.58 -12.94
C VAL A 77 -31.91 -22.74 -12.11
N ASP A 78 -31.54 -23.97 -11.76
CA ASP A 78 -30.39 -24.23 -10.89
C ASP A 78 -29.06 -23.82 -11.52
N SER A 79 -28.88 -24.14 -12.80
CA SER A 79 -27.71 -23.72 -13.56
C SER A 79 -27.67 -22.20 -13.77
N GLY A 80 -28.82 -21.53 -13.86
CA GLY A 80 -28.92 -20.08 -13.89
C GLY A 80 -28.46 -19.44 -12.57
N ARG A 81 -28.92 -19.98 -11.44
CA ARG A 81 -28.49 -19.54 -10.10
C ARG A 81 -26.97 -19.69 -9.91
N LEU A 82 -26.42 -20.83 -10.31
CA LEU A 82 -24.97 -21.07 -10.25
C LEU A 82 -24.19 -20.09 -11.14
N LEU A 83 -24.67 -19.80 -12.36
CA LEU A 83 -24.08 -18.78 -13.24
C LEU A 83 -24.06 -17.40 -12.57
N THR A 84 -25.15 -17.01 -11.92
CA THR A 84 -25.22 -15.75 -11.16
C THR A 84 -24.19 -15.73 -10.04
N THR A 85 -23.99 -16.83 -9.31
CA THR A 85 -22.95 -16.93 -8.28
C THR A 85 -21.54 -16.74 -8.86
N TYR A 86 -21.24 -17.32 -10.03
CA TYR A 86 -19.96 -17.09 -10.71
C TYR A 86 -19.76 -15.61 -11.07
N ILE A 87 -20.79 -14.96 -11.61
CA ILE A 87 -20.74 -13.53 -11.99
C ILE A 87 -20.48 -12.65 -10.77
N VAL A 88 -21.25 -12.84 -9.69
CA VAL A 88 -21.10 -12.04 -8.47
C VAL A 88 -19.71 -12.24 -7.85
N ARG A 89 -19.25 -13.48 -7.72
CA ARG A 89 -17.91 -13.77 -7.17
C ARG A 89 -16.80 -13.14 -8.01
N GLN A 90 -16.92 -13.19 -9.33
CA GLN A 90 -15.96 -12.55 -10.23
C GLN A 90 -15.90 -11.03 -10.05
N ILE A 91 -17.06 -10.37 -9.94
CA ILE A 91 -17.13 -8.93 -9.69
C ILE A 91 -16.42 -8.61 -8.37
N ASN A 92 -16.77 -9.30 -7.30
CA ASN A 92 -16.18 -9.09 -5.98
C ASN A 92 -14.65 -9.31 -5.98
N ILE A 93 -14.15 -10.34 -6.68
CA ILE A 93 -12.71 -10.61 -6.78
C ILE A 93 -12.00 -9.47 -7.53
N ARG A 94 -12.58 -8.96 -8.62
CA ARG A 94 -12.00 -7.85 -9.38
C ARG A 94 -11.99 -6.55 -8.59
N GLU A 95 -13.08 -6.25 -7.88
CA GLU A 95 -13.17 -5.09 -7.01
C GLU A 95 -12.16 -5.18 -5.85
N ALA A 96 -12.04 -6.34 -5.22
CA ALA A 96 -11.05 -6.58 -4.17
C ALA A 96 -9.61 -6.46 -4.70
N ALA A 97 -9.31 -6.97 -5.89
CA ALA A 97 -8.00 -6.82 -6.51
C ALA A 97 -7.69 -5.36 -6.87
N ALA A 98 -8.68 -4.62 -7.39
CA ALA A 98 -8.52 -3.20 -7.69
C ALA A 98 -8.28 -2.37 -6.41
N ALA A 99 -9.06 -2.62 -5.35
CA ALA A 99 -8.85 -2.00 -4.05
C ALA A 99 -7.47 -2.34 -3.48
N GLY A 100 -7.07 -3.62 -3.53
CA GLY A 100 -5.75 -4.07 -3.11
C GLY A 100 -4.61 -3.37 -3.85
N ARG A 101 -4.77 -3.16 -5.17
CA ARG A 101 -3.80 -2.40 -5.99
C ARG A 101 -3.67 -0.95 -5.53
N GLN A 102 -4.80 -0.28 -5.31
CA GLN A 102 -4.82 1.11 -4.83
C GLN A 102 -4.12 1.26 -3.47
N ILE A 103 -4.26 0.28 -2.57
CA ILE A 103 -3.53 0.28 -1.30
C ILE A 103 -2.03 0.16 -1.55
N ALA A 104 -1.63 -0.82 -2.36
CA ALA A 104 -0.22 -1.08 -2.63
C ALA A 104 0.43 0.16 -3.26
N ASP A 105 -0.19 0.73 -4.29
CA ASP A 105 0.26 1.97 -4.94
C ASP A 105 0.30 3.14 -3.94
N GLY A 106 -0.72 3.27 -3.07
CA GLY A 106 -0.79 4.34 -2.07
C GLY A 106 0.29 4.23 -1.00
N VAL A 107 0.54 3.03 -0.50
CA VAL A 107 1.58 2.72 0.48
C VAL A 107 2.97 2.95 -0.12
N ASP A 108 3.20 2.50 -1.35
CA ASP A 108 4.46 2.70 -2.07
C ASP A 108 4.73 4.20 -2.31
N ASN A 109 3.69 4.95 -2.69
CA ASN A 109 3.78 6.41 -2.83
C ASN A 109 4.09 7.10 -1.50
N VAL A 110 3.50 6.66 -0.40
CA VAL A 110 3.79 7.17 0.95
C VAL A 110 5.26 6.95 1.31
N ALA A 111 5.75 5.71 1.14
CA ALA A 111 7.14 5.36 1.44
C ALA A 111 8.12 6.14 0.55
N THR A 112 7.86 6.22 -0.75
CA THR A 112 8.68 6.97 -1.71
C THR A 112 8.73 8.45 -1.37
N THR A 113 7.58 9.08 -1.13
CA THR A 113 7.52 10.52 -0.79
C THR A 113 8.25 10.82 0.51
N ALA A 114 8.12 9.98 1.54
CA ALA A 114 8.82 10.16 2.81
C ALA A 114 10.34 10.02 2.64
N ALA A 115 10.78 9.02 1.86
CA ALA A 115 12.19 8.78 1.58
C ALA A 115 12.80 9.94 0.78
N GLU A 116 12.14 10.42 -0.26
CA GLU A 116 12.58 11.56 -1.07
C GLU A 116 12.67 12.84 -0.25
N PHE A 117 11.65 13.14 0.55
CA PHE A 117 11.64 14.31 1.43
C PHE A 117 12.78 14.25 2.46
N SER A 118 12.99 13.09 3.08
CA SER A 118 14.04 12.91 4.07
C SER A 118 15.43 13.00 3.47
N LEU A 119 15.62 12.45 2.26
CA LEU A 119 16.87 12.57 1.53
C LEU A 119 17.15 14.02 1.14
N SER A 120 16.18 14.73 0.57
CA SER A 120 16.32 16.15 0.21
C SER A 120 16.69 16.97 1.44
N THR A 121 15.96 16.79 2.54
CA THR A 121 16.22 17.50 3.80
C THR A 121 17.62 17.21 4.31
N ALA A 122 18.05 15.94 4.33
CA ALA A 122 19.39 15.56 4.76
C ALA A 122 20.50 16.10 3.87
N VAL A 123 20.27 16.22 2.56
CA VAL A 123 21.20 16.85 1.61
C VAL A 123 21.33 18.35 1.91
N ASP A 124 20.20 19.04 2.12
CA ASP A 124 20.18 20.48 2.36
C ASP A 124 20.92 20.86 3.66
N VAL A 125 20.84 20.01 4.69
CA VAL A 125 21.53 20.24 5.98
C VAL A 125 22.83 19.46 6.15
N ASP A 126 23.35 18.81 5.10
CA ASP A 126 24.61 18.07 5.17
C ASP A 126 25.79 18.94 5.64
N PRO A 127 25.97 20.20 5.16
CA PRO A 127 27.05 21.06 5.65
C PRO A 127 26.97 21.35 7.15
N SER A 128 25.76 21.60 7.67
CA SER A 128 25.53 21.82 9.11
C SER A 128 25.78 20.54 9.90
N SER A 129 25.38 19.39 9.38
CA SER A 129 25.63 18.08 10.00
C SER A 129 27.12 17.78 10.10
N VAL A 130 27.90 18.10 9.05
CA VAL A 130 29.37 17.97 9.06
C VAL A 130 30.00 18.87 10.12
N LEU A 131 29.59 20.14 10.22
CA LEU A 131 30.11 21.07 11.23
C LEU A 131 29.80 20.60 12.65
N VAL A 132 28.59 20.12 12.89
CA VAL A 132 28.17 19.55 14.18
C VAL A 132 29.03 18.34 14.55
N LEU A 133 29.27 17.41 13.62
CA LEU A 133 30.07 16.23 13.91
C LEU A 133 31.56 16.54 14.10
N ALA A 134 32.10 17.51 13.36
CA ALA A 134 33.50 17.91 13.45
C ALA A 134 33.82 18.65 14.75
N HIS A 135 32.91 19.50 15.23
CA HIS A 135 33.14 20.41 16.36
C HIS A 135 32.34 20.07 17.63
N ARG A 136 31.39 19.12 17.55
CA ARG A 136 30.54 18.66 18.66
C ARG A 136 29.89 19.84 19.40
N ASP A 137 30.20 20.01 20.69
CA ASP A 137 29.61 21.05 21.53
C ASP A 137 30.06 22.47 21.14
N GLU A 138 31.20 22.60 20.44
CA GLU A 138 31.72 23.88 19.95
C GLU A 138 31.18 24.27 18.57
N ALA A 139 30.35 23.43 17.96
CA ALA A 139 29.75 23.74 16.66
C ALA A 139 28.88 25.01 16.74
N PRO A 140 28.82 25.82 15.68
CA PRO A 140 27.96 27.01 15.63
C PRO A 140 26.51 26.67 15.98
N GLU A 141 25.87 27.48 16.83
CA GLU A 141 24.47 27.24 17.23
C GLU A 141 23.50 27.21 16.04
N GLU A 142 23.79 27.97 14.98
CA GLU A 142 23.04 27.94 13.73
C GLU A 142 23.09 26.56 13.06
N ALA A 143 24.24 25.89 13.10
CA ALA A 143 24.39 24.54 12.55
C ALA A 143 23.64 23.50 13.40
N LYS A 144 23.72 23.61 14.74
CA LYS A 144 22.96 22.75 15.65
C LYS A 144 21.45 22.93 15.46
N GLN A 145 21.00 24.18 15.31
CA GLN A 145 19.60 24.50 15.09
C GLN A 145 19.09 23.96 13.74
N ALA A 146 19.88 24.09 12.66
CA ALA A 146 19.53 23.53 11.37
C ALA A 146 19.34 22.00 11.42
N VAL A 147 20.25 21.29 12.10
CA VAL A 147 20.14 19.83 12.32
C VAL A 147 18.87 19.48 13.09
N ARG A 148 18.58 20.17 14.19
CA ARG A 148 17.35 19.93 14.98
C ARG A 148 16.08 20.19 14.16
N GLN A 149 16.05 21.27 13.39
CA GLN A 149 14.91 21.63 12.55
C GLN A 149 14.68 20.59 11.44
N ALA A 150 15.75 20.10 10.79
CA ALA A 150 15.65 19.04 9.80
C ALA A 150 15.06 17.75 10.38
N ILE A 151 15.51 17.33 11.55
CA ILE A 151 15.00 16.12 12.22
C ILE A 151 13.52 16.29 12.57
N VAL A 152 13.12 17.45 13.12
CA VAL A 152 11.71 17.75 13.39
C VAL A 152 10.87 17.72 12.12
N ALA A 153 11.37 18.27 11.01
CA ALA A 153 10.66 18.28 9.74
C ALA A 153 10.45 16.85 9.19
N ILE A 154 11.48 15.99 9.26
CA ILE A 154 11.37 14.59 8.87
C ILE A 154 10.35 13.85 9.75
N HIS A 155 10.42 14.04 11.07
CA HIS A 155 9.49 13.43 12.01
C HIS A 155 8.03 13.82 11.72
N GLN A 156 7.75 15.11 11.53
CA GLN A 156 6.42 15.61 11.18
C GLN A 156 5.92 15.05 9.84
N MET A 157 6.80 14.93 8.85
CA MET A 157 6.44 14.30 7.58
C MET A 157 6.05 12.83 7.78
N VAL A 158 6.82 12.08 8.59
CA VAL A 158 6.51 10.68 8.91
C VAL A 158 5.16 10.57 9.62
N GLU A 159 4.85 11.44 10.59
CA GLU A 159 3.54 11.47 11.25
C GLU A 159 2.39 11.70 10.26
N ILE A 160 2.55 12.65 9.32
CA ILE A 160 1.56 12.90 8.26
C ILE A 160 1.37 11.64 7.40
N LYS A 161 2.47 10.98 7.05
CA LYS A 161 2.46 9.76 6.23
C LYS A 161 1.82 8.56 6.93
N GLN A 162 1.98 8.42 8.24
CA GLN A 162 1.26 7.41 9.02
C GLN A 162 -0.26 7.64 9.05
N GLN A 163 -0.68 8.90 9.09
CA GLN A 163 -2.10 9.25 8.99
C GLN A 163 -2.65 8.91 7.60
N GLU A 164 -1.88 9.15 6.53
CA GLU A 164 -2.24 8.74 5.16
C GLU A 164 -2.41 7.22 5.05
N ILE A 165 -1.49 6.42 5.61
CA ILE A 165 -1.63 4.95 5.67
C ILE A 165 -2.91 4.54 6.40
N THR A 166 -3.20 5.18 7.53
CA THR A 166 -4.42 4.91 8.32
C THR A 166 -5.69 5.27 7.54
N ALA A 167 -5.66 6.37 6.79
CA ALA A 167 -6.76 6.80 5.93
C ALA A 167 -6.99 5.82 4.77
N LEU A 168 -5.92 5.33 4.12
CA LEU A 168 -5.99 4.27 3.10
C LEU A 168 -6.66 3.01 3.68
N GLY A 169 -6.26 2.58 4.88
CA GLY A 169 -6.86 1.44 5.57
C GLY A 169 -8.36 1.64 5.89
N SER A 170 -8.76 2.87 6.24
CA SER A 170 -10.14 3.21 6.60
C SER A 170 -11.07 3.30 5.39
N ALA A 171 -10.58 3.81 4.25
CA ALA A 171 -11.34 3.89 3.01
C ALA A 171 -11.82 2.50 2.52
N LEU A 172 -11.06 1.45 2.80
CA LEU A 172 -11.43 0.06 2.48
C LEU A 172 -12.55 -0.47 3.36
N LYS A 173 -12.56 -0.12 4.65
CA LYS A 173 -13.64 -0.54 5.55
C LYS A 173 -14.97 0.12 5.17
N GLY A 174 -14.92 1.33 4.61
CA GLY A 174 -16.10 2.05 4.11
C GLY A 174 -16.60 1.58 2.74
N ASN A 175 -15.73 1.01 1.91
CA ASN A 175 -16.05 0.57 0.53
C ASN A 175 -16.04 -0.97 0.34
N GLY A 176 -15.79 -1.74 1.40
CA GLY A 176 -15.75 -3.20 1.33
C GLY A 176 -17.13 -3.77 0.99
N PRO A 177 -17.24 -4.75 0.09
CA PRO A 177 -18.50 -5.44 -0.13
C PRO A 177 -18.96 -6.03 1.21
N VAL A 178 -20.20 -5.73 1.61
CA VAL A 178 -20.84 -6.40 2.73
C VAL A 178 -20.98 -7.86 2.31
N LEU A 179 -20.03 -8.69 2.74
CA LEU A 179 -20.16 -10.13 2.70
C LEU A 179 -21.15 -10.50 3.81
N GLU A 180 -22.44 -10.35 3.52
CA GLU A 180 -23.48 -11.03 4.31
C GLU A 180 -23.26 -12.55 4.09
N ALA A 181 -22.90 -13.23 5.18
CA ALA A 181 -22.72 -14.67 5.26
C ALA A 181 -24.07 -15.39 5.40
#